data_AF-A0A183F3P5-F1
#
_entry.id   AF-A0A183F3P5-F1
#
_cell.length_a   1.000
_cell.length_b   1.000
_cell.length_c   1.000
_cell.angle_alpha   90.00
_cell.angle_beta   90.00
_cell.angle_gamma   90.00
#
_symmetry.space_group_name_H-M   'P 1'
#
loop_
_entity.id
_entity.type
_entity.pdbx_description
1 polymer ?
#
loop_
_entity_poly.entity_id
_entity_poly.type
_entity_poly.pdbx_seq_one_letter_code
_entity_poly.pdbx_strand_id
1 'polypeptide(L)'
;MPLTLPFVFLRSNGCGDIELHCDQMKVLLGYILVDQTGFKVRNGVVVFDYANAQPVITAIGSARLVVEIEMPCTAHKSVDNWQVPGATFRCIFKIFLIFCISSMLFQISSLMLLSRRTLKHLRFRHCRLHSQPQTVQFWSAISQCQHLTGLQYEPCRLDKWSRPHLIDALESKTLKSLIVTGIDGLCPSDLTRITRNSRLEELAVVGELINPSVYAQKEAAKMLSTIENLLIQRSALLRVMAALPANGILEVIHVSRGTVSETTKLISYWIRLARDSSREVMLKLEECSQERADAAVGRLLRKARDVTRSVWTKSGVQLQMDGGRLTVLDKRSWFDEHESRT
;
A
#
# COMPACT_ATOMS: atom_id res chain seq x y z
N MET A 1 -31.74 3.49 -9.70
CA MET A 1 -30.27 3.63 -9.80
C MET A 1 -29.61 2.74 -8.76
N PRO A 2 -28.50 2.02 -9.07
CA PRO A 2 -27.81 1.24 -8.06
C PRO A 2 -27.21 2.17 -6.99
N LEU A 3 -27.68 2.04 -5.75
CA LEU A 3 -27.09 2.70 -4.59
C LEU A 3 -25.64 2.23 -4.45
N THR A 4 -24.73 3.18 -4.57
CA THR A 4 -23.29 2.94 -4.42
C THR A 4 -22.88 3.72 -3.18
N LEU A 5 -22.27 3.07 -2.19
CA LEU A 5 -21.48 3.80 -1.20
C LEU A 5 -20.02 3.76 -1.70
N PRO A 6 -19.47 4.89 -2.13
CA PRO A 6 -18.09 4.99 -2.64
C PRO A 6 -17.04 4.58 -1.61
N PHE A 7 -17.37 4.65 -0.31
CA PHE A 7 -16.46 4.30 0.77
C PHE A 7 -17.23 3.94 2.05
N VAL A 8 -16.96 2.75 2.58
CA VAL A 8 -17.31 2.34 3.94
C VAL A 8 -16.02 2.01 4.66
N PHE A 9 -15.78 2.57 5.83
CA PHE A 9 -14.56 2.40 6.62
C PHE A 9 -14.88 1.78 7.96
N LEU A 10 -14.29 0.63 8.24
CA LEU A 10 -14.50 -0.10 9.49
C LEU A 10 -13.27 -0.03 10.37
N ARG A 11 -13.40 0.55 11.56
CA ARG A 11 -12.34 0.73 12.57
C ARG A 11 -12.69 0.12 13.90
N SER A 12 -11.84 -0.76 14.45
CA SER A 12 -11.98 -1.11 15.87
C SER A 12 -11.40 -0.01 16.77
N ASN A 13 -12.04 0.26 17.90
CA ASN A 13 -11.50 1.18 18.91
C ASN A 13 -10.53 0.50 19.89
N GLY A 14 -10.20 -0.77 19.70
CA GLY A 14 -9.30 -1.54 20.58
C GLY A 14 -9.95 -2.02 21.90
N CYS A 15 -11.17 -1.57 22.21
CA CYS A 15 -11.89 -1.90 23.44
C CYS A 15 -13.01 -2.94 23.25
N GLY A 16 -13.23 -3.42 22.03
CA GLY A 16 -14.32 -4.35 21.72
C GLY A 16 -15.37 -3.81 20.74
N ASP A 17 -15.36 -2.50 20.49
CA ASP A 17 -16.27 -1.89 19.54
C ASP A 17 -15.60 -1.71 18.16
N ILE A 18 -16.45 -1.73 17.15
CA ILE A 18 -16.18 -1.48 15.74
C ILE A 18 -17.01 -0.26 15.33
N GLU A 19 -16.31 0.74 14.85
CA GLU A 19 -16.81 1.96 14.26
C GLU A 19 -16.88 1.81 12.75
N LEU A 20 -17.98 2.24 12.16
CA LEU A 20 -18.24 2.24 10.74
C LEU A 20 -18.50 3.68 10.31
N HIS A 21 -17.59 4.16 9.49
CA HIS A 21 -17.62 5.46 8.85
C HIS A 21 -18.05 5.27 7.40
N CYS A 22 -18.90 6.16 6.89
CA CYS A 22 -19.37 6.09 5.52
C CYS A 22 -19.61 7.51 5.03
N ASP A 23 -19.19 7.78 3.79
CA ASP A 23 -19.37 9.06 3.12
C ASP A 23 -20.86 9.41 2.91
N GLN A 24 -21.73 8.39 2.86
CA GLN A 24 -23.17 8.52 2.74
C GLN A 24 -23.89 7.90 3.95
N MET A 25 -23.57 8.38 5.15
CA MET A 25 -24.12 7.85 6.41
C MET A 25 -25.65 7.81 6.46
N LYS A 26 -26.34 8.78 5.85
CA LYS A 26 -27.81 8.79 5.75
C LYS A 26 -28.35 7.63 4.90
N VAL A 27 -27.65 7.29 3.83
CA VAL A 27 -28.01 6.18 2.96
C VAL A 27 -27.75 4.86 3.66
N LEU A 28 -26.60 4.72 4.31
CA LEU A 28 -26.26 3.55 5.09
C LEU A 28 -27.33 3.27 6.16
N LEU A 29 -27.69 4.27 6.96
CA LEU A 29 -28.68 4.12 8.04
C LEU A 29 -30.10 3.92 7.51
N GLY A 30 -30.52 4.70 6.51
CA GLY A 30 -31.89 4.72 6.03
C GLY A 30 -32.26 3.61 5.03
N TYR A 31 -31.26 2.96 4.41
CA TYR A 31 -31.52 1.96 3.37
C TYR A 31 -30.79 0.62 3.58
N ILE A 32 -29.60 0.61 4.20
CA ILE A 32 -28.78 -0.60 4.32
C ILE A 32 -28.89 -1.21 5.71
N LEU A 33 -28.88 -0.38 6.75
CA LEU A 33 -28.96 -0.79 8.15
C LEU A 33 -30.35 -0.57 8.78
N VAL A 34 -31.37 -0.27 7.95
CA VAL A 34 -32.70 0.10 8.42
C VAL A 34 -33.35 -0.97 9.31
N ASP A 35 -33.13 -2.25 8.97
CA ASP A 35 -33.66 -3.41 9.70
C ASP A 35 -32.63 -4.06 10.63
N GLN A 36 -31.44 -3.46 10.77
CA GLN A 36 -30.37 -4.02 11.60
C GLN A 36 -30.46 -3.49 13.03
N THR A 37 -30.25 -4.38 13.98
CA THR A 37 -30.15 -4.04 15.41
C THR A 37 -28.74 -4.35 15.92
N GLY A 38 -28.37 -3.83 17.09
CA GLY A 38 -27.05 -4.12 17.69
C GLY A 38 -25.94 -3.13 17.33
N PHE A 39 -26.29 -2.00 16.71
CA PHE A 39 -25.40 -0.86 16.53
C PHE A 39 -26.00 0.41 17.12
N LYS A 40 -25.15 1.41 17.40
CA LYS A 40 -25.51 2.74 17.89
C LYS A 40 -24.83 3.78 17.03
N VAL A 41 -25.50 4.90 16.77
CA VAL A 41 -24.85 6.03 16.09
C VAL A 41 -24.21 6.93 17.15
N ARG A 42 -22.88 7.12 17.07
CA ARG A 42 -22.12 8.03 17.93
C ARG A 42 -21.32 8.99 17.06
N ASN A 43 -21.50 10.29 17.25
CA ASN A 43 -20.78 11.33 16.50
C ASN A 43 -20.83 11.16 14.97
N GLY A 44 -21.97 10.71 14.43
CA GLY A 44 -22.14 10.49 12.99
C GLY A 44 -21.51 9.20 12.46
N VAL A 45 -21.11 8.28 13.35
CA VAL A 45 -20.46 7.00 13.03
C VAL A 45 -21.32 5.86 13.58
N VAL A 46 -21.42 4.75 12.85
CA VAL A 46 -22.13 3.55 13.30
C VAL A 46 -21.19 2.72 14.17
N VAL A 47 -21.54 2.47 15.42
CA VAL A 47 -20.70 1.74 16.39
C VAL A 47 -21.41 0.48 16.85
N PHE A 48 -20.75 -0.67 16.75
CA PHE A 48 -21.26 -1.97 17.17
C PHE A 48 -20.14 -2.82 17.76
N ASP A 49 -20.46 -3.73 18.67
CA ASP A 49 -19.47 -4.63 19.25
C ASP A 49 -19.16 -5.83 18.33
N TYR A 50 -18.16 -6.63 18.69
CA TYR A 50 -17.81 -7.85 17.96
C TYR A 50 -18.97 -8.86 17.85
N ALA A 51 -19.89 -8.93 18.83
CA ALA A 51 -21.01 -9.87 18.79
C ALA A 51 -22.06 -9.45 17.74
N ASN A 52 -22.22 -8.14 17.55
CA ASN A 52 -23.17 -7.55 16.61
C ASN A 52 -22.55 -7.22 15.24
N ALA A 53 -21.25 -7.40 15.07
CA ALA A 53 -20.58 -7.04 13.84
C ALA A 53 -21.03 -7.91 12.64
N GLN A 54 -21.45 -9.16 12.85
CA GLN A 54 -21.80 -10.09 11.77
C GLN A 54 -23.06 -9.67 11.03
N PRO A 55 -24.20 -9.40 11.70
CA PRO A 55 -25.40 -8.90 11.03
C PRO A 55 -25.13 -7.57 10.33
N VAL A 56 -24.36 -6.66 10.95
CA VAL A 56 -24.02 -5.35 10.37
C VAL A 56 -23.16 -5.48 9.11
N ILE A 57 -22.06 -6.23 9.14
CA ILE A 57 -21.17 -6.46 7.98
C ILE A 57 -21.89 -7.22 6.86
N THR A 58 -22.80 -8.14 7.20
CA THR A 58 -23.62 -8.85 6.20
C THR A 58 -24.58 -7.90 5.48
N ALA A 59 -25.26 -7.02 6.22
CA ALA A 59 -26.16 -6.03 5.64
C ALA A 59 -25.42 -5.09 4.68
N ILE A 60 -24.25 -4.60 5.11
CA ILE A 60 -23.33 -3.80 4.27
C ILE A 60 -22.93 -4.58 3.02
N GLY A 61 -22.47 -5.82 3.20
CA GLY A 61 -22.03 -6.69 2.13
C GLY A 61 -23.05 -7.02 1.04
N SER A 62 -24.34 -6.97 1.39
CA SER A 62 -25.44 -7.18 0.46
C SER A 62 -25.64 -5.99 -0.50
N ALA A 63 -25.17 -4.80 -0.13
CA ALA A 63 -25.17 -3.61 -0.99
C ALA A 63 -23.96 -3.62 -1.96
N ARG A 64 -24.04 -2.85 -3.05
CA ARG A 64 -22.93 -2.70 -4.01
C ARG A 64 -21.94 -1.67 -3.47
N LEU A 65 -20.91 -2.11 -2.74
CA LEU A 65 -20.08 -1.22 -1.95
C LEU A 65 -18.58 -1.32 -2.28
N VAL A 66 -17.88 -0.21 -2.07
CA VAL A 66 -16.43 -0.21 -1.85
C VAL A 66 -16.22 -0.17 -0.34
N VAL A 67 -15.61 -1.22 0.22
CA VAL A 67 -15.45 -1.36 1.68
C VAL A 67 -13.97 -1.28 2.04
N GLU A 68 -13.57 -0.18 2.65
CA GLU A 68 -12.31 0.00 3.37
C GLU A 68 -12.45 -0.55 4.81
N ILE A 69 -11.50 -1.32 5.32
CA ILE A 69 -11.62 -1.98 6.63
C ILE A 69 -10.35 -1.72 7.46
N GLU A 70 -10.16 -0.51 7.96
CA GLU A 70 -9.02 -0.23 8.83
C GLU A 70 -9.21 -0.80 10.25
N MET A 71 -8.79 -2.02 10.55
CA MET A 71 -8.78 -2.52 11.94
C MET A 71 -7.47 -2.17 12.67
N PRO A 72 -7.41 -1.20 13.61
CA PRO A 72 -6.28 -1.05 14.52
C PRO A 72 -6.53 -1.90 15.77
N CYS A 73 -5.65 -2.86 16.04
CA CYS A 73 -5.72 -3.67 17.25
C CYS A 73 -4.63 -3.28 18.25
N THR A 74 -5.02 -2.54 19.29
CA THR A 74 -4.25 -2.40 20.53
C THR A 74 -5.01 -3.02 21.70
N ALA A 75 -5.15 -4.36 21.74
CA ALA A 75 -5.46 -5.08 22.98
C ALA A 75 -5.33 -6.62 22.84
N HIS A 76 -4.74 -7.23 23.86
CA HIS A 76 -4.46 -8.67 24.03
C HIS A 76 -5.67 -9.54 24.42
N LYS A 77 -6.89 -9.25 23.93
CA LYS A 77 -8.05 -10.09 24.25
C LYS A 77 -8.50 -10.89 23.02
N SER A 78 -8.52 -12.21 23.20
CA SER A 78 -9.01 -13.22 22.26
C SER A 78 -10.36 -12.82 21.68
N VAL A 79 -10.39 -12.55 20.38
CA VAL A 79 -11.63 -12.47 19.61
C VAL A 79 -12.01 -13.92 19.30
N ASP A 80 -12.89 -14.49 20.13
CA ASP A 80 -13.44 -15.81 19.89
C ASP A 80 -14.45 -15.77 18.72
N ASN A 81 -14.20 -16.63 17.74
CA ASN A 81 -15.12 -17.18 16.76
C ASN A 81 -16.14 -16.22 16.11
N TRP A 82 -15.64 -15.43 15.17
CA TRP A 82 -16.44 -14.99 14.04
C TRP A 82 -16.58 -16.12 13.01
N GLN A 83 -17.78 -16.67 12.82
CA GLN A 83 -18.14 -17.46 11.65
C GLN A 83 -19.18 -16.68 10.85
N VAL A 84 -19.04 -16.61 9.53
CA VAL A 84 -20.07 -16.04 8.64
C VAL A 84 -20.70 -17.17 7.82
N PRO A 85 -21.72 -17.88 8.32
CA PRO A 85 -22.49 -18.80 7.49
C PRO A 85 -23.51 -18.01 6.67
N GLY A 86 -23.49 -18.19 5.34
CA GLY A 86 -24.67 -17.93 4.50
C GLY A 86 -24.85 -16.52 3.87
N ALA A 87 -23.94 -15.58 4.07
CA ALA A 87 -24.07 -14.24 3.47
C ALA A 87 -23.61 -14.21 2.00
N THR A 88 -24.48 -13.80 1.08
CA THR A 88 -24.15 -13.58 -0.34
C THR A 88 -23.71 -12.12 -0.57
N PHE A 89 -22.41 -11.87 -0.50
CA PHE A 89 -21.83 -10.56 -0.78
C PHE A 89 -21.84 -10.30 -2.30
N ARG A 90 -22.53 -9.26 -2.77
CA ARG A 90 -22.77 -9.07 -4.22
C ARG A 90 -21.68 -8.25 -4.93
N CYS A 91 -21.10 -7.22 -4.29
CA CYS A 91 -19.99 -6.47 -4.87
C CYS A 91 -19.11 -5.83 -3.77
N ILE A 92 -17.96 -6.42 -3.46
CA ILE A 92 -16.85 -5.73 -2.76
C ILE A 92 -15.72 -5.55 -3.77
N PHE A 93 -15.27 -4.31 -3.97
CA PHE A 93 -14.24 -3.97 -4.97
C PHE A 93 -12.84 -3.76 -4.40
N LYS A 94 -12.75 -3.31 -3.15
CA LYS A 94 -11.47 -3.09 -2.45
C LYS A 94 -11.63 -3.60 -1.03
N ILE A 95 -10.55 -4.12 -0.44
CA ILE A 95 -10.41 -4.36 1.00
C ILE A 95 -9.05 -3.78 1.39
N PHE A 96 -9.05 -2.92 2.40
CA PHE A 96 -7.85 -2.40 3.05
C PHE A 96 -7.88 -2.84 4.50
N LEU A 97 -6.77 -3.31 5.06
CA LEU A 97 -6.58 -3.72 6.45
C LEU A 97 -5.22 -3.20 6.92
N ILE A 98 -5.18 -2.38 7.99
CA ILE A 98 -3.94 -1.76 8.49
C ILE A 98 -3.30 -2.55 9.65
N PHE A 99 -4.01 -3.46 10.32
CA PHE A 99 -3.45 -4.44 11.25
C PHE A 99 -4.28 -5.73 11.23
N CYS A 100 -3.65 -6.90 11.30
CA CYS A 100 -4.35 -8.18 11.40
C CYS A 100 -3.70 -9.09 12.45
N ILE A 101 -4.47 -9.48 13.47
CA ILE A 101 -4.11 -10.54 14.42
C ILE A 101 -4.41 -11.90 13.76
N SER A 102 -3.63 -12.94 14.07
CA SER A 102 -3.83 -14.30 13.51
C SER A 102 -5.25 -14.84 13.66
N SER A 103 -5.94 -14.46 14.73
CA SER A 103 -7.30 -14.91 15.03
C SER A 103 -8.36 -14.44 14.03
N MET A 104 -8.07 -13.41 13.22
CA MET A 104 -9.01 -12.84 12.25
C MET A 104 -8.74 -13.27 10.79
N LEU A 105 -7.63 -13.99 10.55
CA LEU A 105 -7.23 -14.39 9.19
C LEU A 105 -8.22 -15.34 8.53
N PHE A 106 -8.85 -16.22 9.31
CA PHE A 106 -9.87 -17.14 8.80
C PHE A 106 -11.09 -16.38 8.25
N GLN A 107 -11.50 -15.34 8.96
CA GLN A 107 -12.63 -14.49 8.64
C GLN A 107 -12.33 -13.62 7.43
N ILE A 108 -11.14 -13.01 7.39
CA ILE A 108 -10.68 -12.22 6.24
C ILE A 108 -10.60 -13.11 4.99
N SER A 109 -10.08 -14.33 5.13
CA SER A 109 -10.07 -15.31 4.05
C SER A 109 -11.47 -15.65 3.56
N SER A 110 -12.41 -15.85 4.49
CA SER A 110 -13.81 -16.11 4.17
C SER A 110 -14.45 -14.91 3.45
N LEU A 111 -14.20 -13.68 3.90
CA LEU A 111 -14.69 -12.45 3.25
C LEU A 111 -14.14 -12.31 1.83
N MET A 112 -12.85 -12.59 1.63
CA MET A 112 -12.23 -12.62 0.30
C MET A 112 -12.91 -13.67 -0.59
N LEU A 113 -13.15 -14.88 -0.08
CA LEU A 113 -13.83 -15.93 -0.83
C LEU A 113 -15.27 -15.58 -1.21
N LEU A 114 -16.00 -14.89 -0.33
CA LEU A 114 -17.35 -14.42 -0.60
C LEU A 114 -17.38 -13.29 -1.64
N SER A 115 -16.32 -12.48 -1.72
CA SER A 115 -16.18 -11.36 -2.66
C SER A 115 -15.29 -11.64 -3.88
N ARG A 116 -14.85 -12.89 -4.06
CA ARG A 116 -13.82 -13.29 -5.03
C ARG A 116 -14.10 -12.92 -6.50
N ARG A 117 -15.37 -12.73 -6.84
CA ARG A 117 -15.83 -12.36 -8.21
C ARG A 117 -15.84 -10.85 -8.46
N THR A 118 -15.64 -10.02 -7.45
CA THR A 118 -15.71 -8.55 -7.62
C THR A 118 -14.49 -7.83 -7.05
N LEU A 119 -13.72 -8.51 -6.20
CA LEU A 119 -12.58 -7.93 -5.52
C LEU A 119 -11.46 -7.56 -6.51
N LYS A 120 -11.09 -6.29 -6.52
CA LYS A 120 -10.06 -5.71 -7.40
C LYS A 120 -8.80 -5.30 -6.66
N HIS A 121 -8.91 -4.81 -5.43
CA HIS A 121 -7.74 -4.36 -4.67
C HIS A 121 -7.73 -4.94 -3.26
N LEU A 122 -6.56 -5.41 -2.85
CA LEU A 122 -6.29 -5.91 -1.52
C LEU A 122 -5.12 -5.14 -0.94
N ARG A 123 -5.27 -4.60 0.26
CA ARG A 123 -4.18 -3.91 0.96
C ARG A 123 -4.13 -4.42 2.40
N PHE A 124 -2.99 -4.96 2.77
CA PHE A 124 -2.72 -5.62 4.04
C PHE A 124 -1.45 -5.01 4.61
N ARG A 125 -1.56 -4.14 5.60
CA ARG A 125 -0.43 -3.58 6.34
C ARG A 125 -0.40 -4.18 7.74
N HIS A 126 0.81 -4.25 8.29
CA HIS A 126 1.12 -4.83 9.59
C HIS A 126 0.41 -6.16 9.88
N CYS A 127 0.24 -7.01 8.85
CA CYS A 127 -0.37 -8.31 8.99
C CYS A 127 0.62 -9.32 9.58
N ARG A 128 0.12 -10.27 10.37
CA ARG A 128 0.96 -11.31 10.97
C ARG A 128 0.43 -12.70 10.64
N LEU A 129 1.12 -13.38 9.71
CA LEU A 129 0.92 -14.79 9.45
C LEU A 129 1.81 -15.61 10.39
N HIS A 130 1.21 -16.49 11.18
CA HIS A 130 1.87 -17.15 12.31
C HIS A 130 2.15 -18.63 12.08
N SER A 131 1.48 -19.25 11.11
CA SER A 131 1.63 -20.68 10.82
C SER A 131 1.44 -20.96 9.33
N GLN A 132 2.01 -22.08 8.89
CA GLN A 132 1.89 -22.54 7.51
C GLN A 132 0.42 -22.80 7.10
N PRO A 133 -0.46 -23.45 7.90
CA PRO A 133 -1.86 -23.63 7.53
C PRO A 133 -2.63 -22.31 7.33
N GLN A 134 -2.40 -21.32 8.20
CA GLN A 134 -3.03 -19.99 8.07
C GLN A 134 -2.58 -19.29 6.79
N THR A 135 -1.29 -19.41 6.47
CA THR A 135 -0.70 -18.83 5.26
C THR A 135 -1.30 -19.44 4.01
N VAL A 136 -1.41 -20.78 3.95
CA VAL A 136 -2.03 -21.49 2.82
C VAL A 136 -3.46 -21.03 2.61
N GLN A 137 -4.27 -20.98 3.68
CA GLN A 137 -5.67 -20.56 3.57
C GLN A 137 -5.79 -19.11 3.06
N PHE A 138 -5.00 -18.20 3.62
CA PHE A 138 -5.02 -16.79 3.26
C PHE A 138 -4.68 -16.57 1.78
N TRP A 139 -3.56 -17.14 1.31
CA TRP A 139 -3.14 -17.00 -0.09
C TRP A 139 -4.04 -17.79 -1.06
N SER A 140 -4.63 -18.90 -0.63
CA SER A 140 -5.64 -19.62 -1.43
C SER A 140 -6.91 -18.78 -1.64
N ALA A 141 -7.32 -17.98 -0.66
CA ALA A 141 -8.43 -17.05 -0.83
C ALA A 141 -8.07 -15.92 -1.81
N ILE A 142 -6.84 -15.39 -1.76
CA ILE A 142 -6.35 -14.39 -2.72
C ILE A 142 -6.27 -14.97 -4.14
N SER A 143 -5.78 -16.20 -4.30
CA SER A 143 -5.66 -16.84 -5.62
C SER A 143 -7.03 -16.94 -6.30
N GLN A 144 -8.08 -17.23 -5.55
CA GLN A 144 -9.45 -17.33 -6.04
C GLN A 144 -10.09 -15.98 -6.44
N CYS A 145 -9.49 -14.84 -6.11
CA CYS A 145 -9.99 -13.51 -6.48
C CYS A 145 -9.71 -13.19 -7.96
N GLN A 146 -10.66 -13.48 -8.85
CA GLN A 146 -10.46 -13.50 -10.31
C GLN A 146 -10.13 -12.13 -10.92
N HIS A 147 -10.64 -11.04 -10.33
CA HIS A 147 -10.48 -9.68 -10.86
C HIS A 147 -9.49 -8.84 -10.06
N LEU A 148 -8.64 -9.48 -9.25
CA LEU A 148 -7.64 -8.77 -8.45
C LEU A 148 -6.60 -8.12 -9.37
N THR A 149 -6.56 -6.79 -9.35
CA THR A 149 -5.64 -5.94 -10.11
C THR A 149 -4.63 -5.22 -9.22
N GLY A 150 -4.86 -5.12 -7.91
CA GLY A 150 -3.94 -4.45 -6.98
C GLY A 150 -3.72 -5.24 -5.71
N LEU A 151 -2.46 -5.41 -5.31
CA LEU A 151 -2.11 -6.01 -4.02
C LEU A 151 -1.05 -5.16 -3.31
N GLN A 152 -1.30 -4.86 -2.04
CA GLN A 152 -0.30 -4.37 -1.11
C GLN A 152 -0.22 -5.30 0.09
N TYR A 153 0.95 -5.87 0.36
CA TYR A 153 1.21 -6.77 1.48
C TYR A 153 2.49 -6.36 2.21
N GLU A 154 2.33 -5.89 3.44
CA GLU A 154 3.39 -5.38 4.28
C GLU A 154 3.25 -6.01 5.68
N PRO A 155 3.93 -7.13 5.95
CA PRO A 155 3.80 -7.83 7.22
C PRO A 155 4.48 -7.04 8.35
N CYS A 156 4.01 -7.21 9.58
CA CYS A 156 4.61 -6.51 10.74
C CYS A 156 6.00 -7.04 11.14
N ARG A 157 6.36 -8.24 10.65
CA ARG A 157 7.64 -8.92 10.87
C ARG A 157 8.02 -9.63 9.58
N LEU A 158 9.29 -10.03 9.46
CA LEU A 158 9.75 -10.86 8.34
C LEU A 158 8.90 -12.14 8.23
N ASP A 159 8.23 -12.30 7.10
CA ASP A 159 7.31 -13.40 6.80
C ASP A 159 8.05 -14.54 6.10
N LYS A 160 8.21 -15.66 6.82
CA LYS A 160 8.95 -16.84 6.36
C LYS A 160 8.11 -17.85 5.58
N TRP A 161 6.79 -17.65 5.51
CA TRP A 161 5.85 -18.67 5.04
C TRP A 161 5.20 -18.30 3.72
N SER A 162 5.01 -17.00 3.45
CA SER A 162 4.21 -16.54 2.33
C SER A 162 4.83 -16.73 0.96
N ARG A 163 6.16 -16.78 0.84
CA ARG A 163 6.84 -16.76 -0.47
C ARG A 163 6.26 -17.73 -1.51
N PRO A 164 6.19 -19.05 -1.29
CA PRO A 164 5.68 -19.98 -2.31
C PRO A 164 4.21 -19.69 -2.66
N HIS A 165 3.39 -19.44 -1.64
CA HIS A 165 1.96 -19.24 -1.80
C HIS A 165 1.60 -17.90 -2.47
N LEU A 166 2.40 -16.87 -2.24
CA LEU A 166 2.29 -15.57 -2.90
C LEU A 166 2.52 -15.71 -4.40
N ILE A 167 3.55 -16.45 -4.80
CA ILE A 167 3.86 -16.66 -6.22
C ILE A 167 2.72 -17.39 -6.90
N ASP A 168 2.27 -18.51 -6.34
CA ASP A 168 1.17 -19.32 -6.88
C ASP A 168 -0.13 -18.52 -6.96
N ALA A 169 -0.39 -17.66 -5.97
CA ALA A 169 -1.58 -16.83 -5.96
C ALA A 169 -1.57 -15.77 -7.06
N LEU A 170 -0.41 -15.20 -7.42
CA LEU A 170 -0.33 -14.02 -8.28
C LEU A 170 0.15 -14.30 -9.72
N GLU A 171 0.84 -15.41 -9.99
CA GLU A 171 1.45 -15.70 -11.32
C GLU A 171 0.44 -15.67 -12.49
N SER A 172 -0.82 -16.02 -12.23
CA SER A 172 -1.89 -16.01 -13.25
C SER A 172 -2.68 -14.69 -13.34
N LYS A 173 -2.36 -13.69 -12.50
CA LYS A 173 -3.14 -12.45 -12.39
C LYS A 173 -2.59 -11.34 -13.29
N THR A 174 -3.48 -10.42 -13.66
CA THR A 174 -3.17 -9.21 -14.44
C THR A 174 -3.16 -8.00 -13.53
N LEU A 175 -2.04 -7.78 -12.85
CA LEU A 175 -1.89 -6.70 -11.88
C LEU A 175 -1.57 -5.36 -12.55
N LYS A 176 -2.05 -4.30 -11.90
CA LYS A 176 -1.75 -2.88 -12.13
C LYS A 176 -0.94 -2.29 -10.98
N SER A 177 -1.16 -2.74 -9.75
CA SER A 177 -0.42 -2.27 -8.56
C SER A 177 0.09 -3.45 -7.76
N LEU A 178 1.39 -3.43 -7.42
CA LEU A 178 2.03 -4.45 -6.60
C LEU A 178 2.98 -3.81 -5.59
N ILE A 179 2.61 -3.88 -4.31
CA ILE A 179 3.43 -3.43 -3.19
C ILE A 179 3.67 -4.63 -2.27
N VAL A 180 4.91 -5.10 -2.16
CA VAL A 180 5.25 -6.26 -1.32
C VAL A 180 6.52 -5.97 -0.55
N THR A 181 6.46 -6.06 0.77
CA THR A 181 7.62 -5.90 1.64
C THR A 181 7.74 -7.05 2.63
N GLY A 182 8.92 -7.23 3.22
CA GLY A 182 9.09 -8.09 4.39
C GLY A 182 8.84 -9.59 4.17
N ILE A 183 8.98 -10.09 2.95
CA ILE A 183 8.91 -11.53 2.62
C ILE A 183 10.32 -12.14 2.63
N ASP A 184 10.51 -13.19 3.42
CA ASP A 184 11.77 -13.92 3.51
C ASP A 184 12.10 -14.65 2.20
N GLY A 185 13.34 -14.51 1.74
CA GLY A 185 13.85 -15.18 0.54
C GLY A 185 13.21 -14.77 -0.79
N LEU A 186 12.37 -13.72 -0.85
CA LEU A 186 11.77 -13.25 -2.10
C LEU A 186 12.86 -12.82 -3.08
N CYS A 187 12.90 -13.45 -4.26
CA CYS A 187 13.99 -13.26 -5.20
C CYS A 187 13.53 -12.72 -6.58
N PRO A 188 14.45 -12.29 -7.44
CA PRO A 188 14.14 -11.65 -8.73
C PRO A 188 13.30 -12.50 -9.70
N SER A 189 13.54 -13.81 -9.71
CA SER A 189 12.79 -14.74 -10.56
C SER A 189 11.34 -14.84 -10.11
N ASP A 190 11.07 -14.71 -8.81
CA ASP A 190 9.72 -14.72 -8.26
C ASP A 190 8.95 -13.49 -8.75
N LEU A 191 9.58 -12.31 -8.68
CA LEU A 191 8.99 -11.08 -9.18
C LEU A 191 8.68 -11.17 -10.68
N THR A 192 9.63 -11.65 -11.47
CA THR A 192 9.45 -11.84 -12.92
C THR A 192 8.30 -12.81 -13.24
N ARG A 193 8.09 -13.85 -12.41
CA ARG A 193 6.95 -14.77 -12.56
C ARG A 193 5.63 -14.07 -12.25
N ILE A 194 5.55 -13.35 -11.13
CA ILE A 194 4.35 -12.63 -10.69
C ILE A 194 3.94 -11.56 -11.72
N THR A 195 4.90 -10.85 -12.31
CA THR A 195 4.62 -9.69 -13.16
C THR A 195 4.56 -10.02 -14.66
N ARG A 196 4.83 -11.26 -15.06
CA ARG A 196 4.97 -11.69 -16.47
C ARG A 196 3.81 -11.25 -17.38
N ASN A 197 2.58 -11.34 -16.87
CA ASN A 197 1.34 -11.04 -17.58
C ASN A 197 0.70 -9.71 -17.15
N SER A 198 1.37 -8.97 -16.26
CA SER A 198 0.85 -7.75 -15.66
C SER A 198 1.33 -6.51 -16.41
N ARG A 199 0.53 -5.44 -16.38
CA ARG A 199 0.92 -4.10 -16.84
C ARG A 199 0.88 -3.20 -15.62
N LEU A 200 1.97 -3.23 -14.87
CA LEU A 200 2.06 -2.53 -13.60
C LEU A 200 2.20 -1.03 -13.85
N GLU A 201 1.33 -0.26 -13.23
CA GLU A 201 1.36 1.20 -13.07
C GLU A 201 2.12 1.56 -11.78
N GLU A 202 2.02 0.73 -10.74
CA GLU A 202 2.65 0.93 -9.44
C GLU A 202 3.42 -0.33 -9.00
N LEU A 203 4.69 -0.17 -8.63
CA LEU A 203 5.53 -1.26 -8.15
C LEU A 203 6.40 -0.81 -6.97
N ALA A 204 6.26 -1.49 -5.85
CA ALA A 204 7.07 -1.29 -4.66
C ALA A 204 7.42 -2.63 -4.03
N VAL A 205 8.58 -3.18 -4.37
CA VAL A 205 9.03 -4.48 -3.82
C VAL A 205 10.32 -4.30 -3.05
N VAL A 206 10.26 -4.63 -1.75
CA VAL A 206 11.39 -4.54 -0.82
C VAL A 206 11.64 -5.91 -0.20
N GLY A 207 12.81 -6.47 -0.47
CA GLY A 207 13.25 -7.75 0.07
C GLY A 207 14.78 -7.84 0.09
N GLU A 208 15.32 -8.72 0.94
CA GLU A 208 16.77 -8.87 1.14
C GLU A 208 17.53 -9.20 -0.16
N LEU A 209 16.89 -9.95 -1.07
CA LEU A 209 17.47 -10.36 -2.35
C LEU A 209 17.00 -9.49 -3.53
N ILE A 210 16.14 -8.50 -3.28
CA ILE A 210 15.63 -7.58 -4.30
C ILE A 210 16.45 -6.30 -4.26
N ASN A 211 17.63 -6.38 -4.87
CA ASN A 211 18.52 -5.23 -5.06
C ASN A 211 18.18 -4.50 -6.37
N PRO A 212 18.51 -3.20 -6.53
CA PRO A 212 18.04 -2.49 -7.73
C PRO A 212 18.70 -2.90 -9.03
N SER A 213 19.82 -3.63 -8.96
CA SER A 213 20.40 -4.31 -10.11
C SER A 213 19.43 -5.29 -10.77
N VAL A 214 18.44 -5.81 -10.04
CA VAL A 214 17.37 -6.67 -10.55
C VAL A 214 16.53 -5.95 -11.58
N TYR A 215 16.18 -4.69 -11.31
CA TYR A 215 15.42 -3.85 -12.23
C TYR A 215 16.24 -3.42 -13.45
N ALA A 216 17.58 -3.56 -13.42
CA ALA A 216 18.46 -3.26 -14.56
C ALA A 216 18.65 -4.46 -15.52
N GLN A 217 18.04 -5.61 -15.23
CA GLN A 217 18.10 -6.80 -16.09
C GLN A 217 17.13 -6.69 -17.27
N LYS A 218 17.43 -7.35 -18.40
CA LYS A 218 16.61 -7.28 -19.62
C LYS A 218 15.19 -7.81 -19.37
N GLU A 219 15.08 -8.79 -18.51
CA GLU A 219 13.84 -9.45 -18.09
C GLU A 219 12.92 -8.46 -17.35
N ALA A 220 13.48 -7.51 -16.61
CA ALA A 220 12.73 -6.47 -15.91
C ALA A 220 12.28 -5.33 -16.83
N ALA A 221 12.89 -5.14 -18.00
CA ALA A 221 12.58 -4.02 -18.89
C ALA A 221 11.11 -4.03 -19.36
N LYS A 222 10.53 -5.20 -19.61
CA LYS A 222 9.11 -5.35 -19.97
C LYS A 222 8.18 -4.99 -18.80
N MET A 223 8.59 -5.29 -17.57
CA MET A 223 7.84 -4.95 -16.36
C MET A 223 7.91 -3.44 -16.10
N LEU A 224 9.07 -2.81 -16.30
CA LEU A 224 9.29 -1.39 -16.04
C LEU A 224 8.65 -0.44 -17.05
N SER A 225 8.41 -0.89 -18.30
CA SER A 225 7.97 0.00 -19.38
C SER A 225 6.58 0.61 -19.17
N THR A 226 5.76 0.03 -18.29
CA THR A 226 4.41 0.53 -17.96
C THR A 226 4.32 1.23 -16.62
N ILE A 227 5.40 1.26 -15.83
CA ILE A 227 5.36 1.72 -14.44
C ILE A 227 5.37 3.25 -14.39
N GLU A 228 4.38 3.81 -13.72
CA GLU A 228 4.29 5.22 -13.40
C GLU A 228 5.05 5.54 -12.11
N ASN A 229 4.89 4.70 -11.08
CA ASN A 229 5.53 4.85 -9.76
C ASN A 229 6.36 3.62 -9.37
N LEU A 230 7.66 3.81 -9.14
CA LEU A 230 8.59 2.75 -8.75
C LEU A 230 9.28 3.10 -7.43
N LEU A 231 9.10 2.26 -6.39
CA LEU A 231 9.74 2.40 -5.08
C LEU A 231 10.92 1.43 -4.90
N ILE A 232 12.12 1.97 -4.60
CA ILE A 232 13.37 1.17 -4.55
C ILE A 232 14.28 1.55 -3.36
N GLN A 233 14.92 0.53 -2.72
CA GLN A 233 16.06 0.70 -1.79
C GLN A 233 17.41 0.41 -2.47
N ARG A 234 18.46 1.21 -2.16
CA ARG A 234 19.63 1.56 -3.00
C ARG A 234 20.53 0.45 -3.62
N SER A 235 20.88 0.65 -4.92
CA SER A 235 22.11 0.31 -5.71
C SER A 235 21.85 -0.15 -7.18
N ALA A 236 22.42 0.55 -8.18
CA ALA A 236 22.27 0.39 -9.66
C ALA A 236 21.08 1.13 -10.34
N LEU A 237 20.76 2.35 -9.88
CA LEU A 237 19.58 3.11 -10.32
C LEU A 237 19.65 3.74 -11.71
N LEU A 238 20.84 4.06 -12.26
CA LEU A 238 20.92 4.74 -13.58
C LEU A 238 20.30 3.90 -14.71
N ARG A 239 20.52 2.58 -14.71
CA ARG A 239 19.92 1.67 -15.71
C ARG A 239 18.41 1.48 -15.49
N VAL A 240 17.95 1.52 -14.25
CA VAL A 240 16.53 1.46 -13.90
C VAL A 240 15.81 2.71 -14.40
N MET A 241 16.41 3.88 -14.21
CA MET A 241 15.85 5.15 -14.68
C MET A 241 15.78 5.22 -16.20
N ALA A 242 16.74 4.63 -16.94
CA ALA A 242 16.65 4.54 -18.39
C ALA A 242 15.48 3.66 -18.88
N ALA A 243 15.04 2.69 -18.07
CA ALA A 243 13.97 1.74 -18.41
C ALA A 243 12.56 2.22 -18.01
N LEU A 244 12.43 3.24 -17.15
CA LEU A 244 11.15 3.86 -16.82
C LEU A 244 10.56 4.60 -18.06
N PRO A 245 9.24 4.73 -18.20
CA PRO A 245 8.62 5.56 -19.24
C PRO A 245 8.89 7.06 -18.97
N ALA A 246 8.92 7.92 -19.98
CA ALA A 246 9.41 9.32 -19.86
C ALA A 246 8.70 10.18 -18.78
N ASN A 247 7.48 9.81 -18.42
CA ASN A 247 6.64 10.43 -17.40
C ASN A 247 6.70 9.73 -16.02
N GLY A 248 7.41 8.60 -15.91
CA GLY A 248 7.50 7.82 -14.67
C GLY A 248 8.31 8.55 -13.59
N ILE A 249 7.78 8.56 -12.37
CA ILE A 249 8.38 9.17 -11.19
C ILE A 249 9.07 8.07 -10.38
N LEU A 250 10.34 8.31 -10.02
CA LEU A 250 11.06 7.41 -9.13
C LEU A 250 10.82 7.83 -7.68
N GLU A 251 10.11 7.01 -6.92
CA GLU A 251 9.89 7.22 -5.50
C GLU A 251 10.95 6.48 -4.69
N VAL A 252 11.49 7.13 -3.67
CA VAL A 252 12.63 6.61 -2.92
C VAL A 252 12.42 6.86 -1.44
N ILE A 253 12.39 5.80 -0.66
CA ILE A 253 12.56 5.87 0.80
C ILE A 253 14.02 5.59 1.13
N HIS A 254 14.68 6.55 1.76
CA HIS A 254 16.05 6.39 2.22
C HIS A 254 16.14 6.59 3.74
N VAL A 255 16.52 5.52 4.46
CA VAL A 255 16.84 5.61 5.89
C VAL A 255 18.16 6.37 6.06
N SER A 256 18.15 7.50 6.76
CA SER A 256 19.31 8.37 6.96
C SER A 256 19.55 8.60 8.45
N ARG A 257 20.38 7.73 9.05
CA ARG A 257 20.81 7.85 10.46
C ARG A 257 22.00 8.80 10.67
N GLY A 258 22.52 9.35 9.59
CA GLY A 258 23.78 10.10 9.55
C GLY A 258 23.68 11.57 9.96
N THR A 259 24.82 12.25 9.96
CA THR A 259 24.97 13.69 10.19
C THR A 259 24.37 14.51 9.04
N VAL A 260 24.15 15.82 9.26
CA VAL A 260 23.74 16.77 8.20
C VAL A 260 24.65 16.67 6.96
N SER A 261 25.96 16.44 7.14
CA SER A 261 26.91 16.28 6.03
C SER A 261 26.64 15.04 5.19
N GLU A 262 26.31 13.92 5.84
CA GLU A 262 25.98 12.67 5.15
C GLU A 262 24.63 12.77 4.44
N THR A 263 23.63 13.39 5.08
CA THR A 263 22.34 13.71 4.45
C THR A 263 22.52 14.65 3.25
N THR A 264 23.42 15.64 3.34
CA THR A 264 23.78 16.54 2.23
C THR A 264 24.37 15.74 1.05
N LYS A 265 25.32 14.83 1.31
CA LYS A 265 25.91 13.97 0.27
C LYS A 265 24.88 13.06 -0.38
N LEU A 266 23.94 12.54 0.42
CA LEU A 266 22.84 11.69 -0.03
C LEU A 266 21.89 12.46 -0.95
N ILE A 267 21.40 13.62 -0.54
CA ILE A 267 20.52 14.44 -1.39
C ILE A 267 21.29 14.86 -2.67
N SER A 268 22.57 15.23 -2.57
CA SER A 268 23.41 15.54 -3.74
C SER A 268 23.55 14.37 -4.73
N TYR A 269 23.58 13.13 -4.24
CA TYR A 269 23.57 11.95 -5.12
C TYR A 269 22.28 11.88 -5.93
N TRP A 270 21.12 12.09 -5.30
CA TRP A 270 19.83 12.07 -5.98
C TRP A 270 19.63 13.24 -6.94
N ILE A 271 20.17 14.43 -6.62
CA ILE A 271 20.21 15.57 -7.55
C ILE A 271 20.96 15.17 -8.83
N ARG A 272 22.17 14.61 -8.69
CA ARG A 272 22.96 14.16 -9.84
C ARG A 272 22.23 13.09 -10.63
N LEU A 273 21.65 12.11 -9.96
CA LEU A 273 20.90 11.03 -10.61
C LEU A 273 19.70 11.57 -11.41
N ALA A 274 18.88 12.43 -10.81
CA ALA A 274 17.72 13.03 -11.45
C ALA A 274 18.12 13.91 -12.65
N ARG A 275 19.23 14.65 -12.55
CA ARG A 275 19.78 15.44 -13.66
C ARG A 275 20.26 14.53 -14.79
N ASP A 276 21.12 13.57 -14.48
CA ASP A 276 21.77 12.71 -15.50
C ASP A 276 20.74 11.80 -16.20
N SER A 277 19.62 11.48 -15.55
CA SER A 277 18.50 10.72 -16.13
C SER A 277 17.39 11.59 -16.73
N SER A 278 17.46 12.91 -16.58
CA SER A 278 16.42 13.88 -16.98
C SER A 278 15.01 13.53 -16.51
N ARG A 279 14.87 13.17 -15.22
CA ARG A 279 13.62 12.63 -14.64
C ARG A 279 13.26 13.21 -13.29
N GLU A 280 12.00 12.98 -12.90
CA GLU A 280 11.49 13.32 -11.58
C GLU A 280 11.77 12.21 -10.58
N VAL A 281 12.34 12.59 -9.43
CA VAL A 281 12.64 11.72 -8.30
C VAL A 281 11.98 12.31 -7.06
N MET A 282 11.24 11.49 -6.31
CA MET A 282 10.68 11.86 -5.01
C MET A 282 11.44 11.12 -3.91
N LEU A 283 12.01 11.85 -2.97
CA LEU A 283 12.88 11.32 -1.94
C LEU A 283 12.27 11.57 -0.56
N LYS A 284 11.91 10.48 0.13
CA LYS A 284 11.53 10.46 1.53
C LYS A 284 12.73 10.04 2.39
N LEU A 285 13.09 10.86 3.37
CA LEU A 285 14.17 10.54 4.31
C LEU A 285 13.60 9.96 5.61
N GLU A 286 13.73 8.64 5.79
CA GLU A 286 13.33 7.95 7.01
C GLU A 286 14.42 8.02 8.08
N GLU A 287 14.02 8.04 9.35
CA GLU A 287 14.91 8.22 10.52
C GLU A 287 15.80 9.50 10.48
N CYS A 288 15.45 10.45 9.62
CA CYS A 288 16.02 11.79 9.58
C CYS A 288 15.08 12.77 10.31
N SER A 289 15.60 13.70 11.10
CA SER A 289 14.77 14.81 11.61
C SER A 289 14.50 15.84 10.51
N GLN A 290 13.35 16.51 10.56
CA GLN A 290 13.02 17.56 9.58
C GLN A 290 14.10 18.66 9.57
N GLU A 291 14.51 19.13 10.74
CA GLU A 291 15.58 20.13 10.90
C GLU A 291 16.89 19.70 10.22
N ARG A 292 17.22 18.40 10.25
CA ARG A 292 18.42 17.87 9.62
C ARG A 292 18.27 17.83 8.10
N ALA A 293 17.11 17.42 7.60
CA ALA A 293 16.79 17.45 6.18
C ALA A 293 16.85 18.88 5.63
N ASP A 294 16.19 19.83 6.30
CA ASP A 294 16.17 21.25 5.93
C ASP A 294 17.56 21.87 5.98
N ALA A 295 18.35 21.57 7.01
CA ALA A 295 19.73 22.04 7.11
C ALA A 295 20.62 21.47 5.98
N ALA A 296 20.39 20.21 5.58
CA ALA A 296 21.11 19.59 4.46
C ALA A 296 20.72 20.23 3.12
N VAL A 297 19.42 20.45 2.87
CA VAL A 297 18.91 21.17 1.69
C VAL A 297 19.45 22.60 1.66
N GLY A 298 19.40 23.33 2.77
CA GLY A 298 19.92 24.69 2.87
C GLY A 298 21.44 24.78 2.71
N ARG A 299 22.20 23.73 3.05
CA ARG A 299 23.63 23.64 2.72
C ARG A 299 23.85 23.38 1.23
N LEU A 300 23.01 22.56 0.60
CA LEU A 300 23.07 22.28 -0.83
C LEU A 300 22.74 23.53 -1.64
N LEU A 301 21.66 24.24 -1.35
CA LEU A 301 21.29 25.46 -2.08
C LEU A 301 22.38 26.54 -2.04
N ARG A 302 23.21 26.56 -1.01
CA ARG A 302 24.37 27.48 -0.91
C ARG A 302 25.61 27.03 -1.70
N LYS A 303 25.69 25.75 -2.10
CA LYS A 303 26.89 25.16 -2.70
C LYS A 303 26.67 24.55 -4.08
N ALA A 304 25.46 24.10 -4.38
CA ALA A 304 25.13 23.34 -5.57
C ALA A 304 24.86 24.29 -6.72
N ARG A 305 25.74 24.27 -7.72
CA ARG A 305 25.53 24.94 -9.01
C ARG A 305 24.55 24.19 -9.91
N ASP A 306 24.24 22.93 -9.56
CA ASP A 306 23.43 22.02 -10.36
C ASP A 306 21.92 22.24 -10.23
N VAL A 307 21.48 23.07 -9.27
CA VAL A 307 20.06 23.38 -9.04
C VAL A 307 19.76 24.75 -9.64
N THR A 308 18.93 24.79 -10.67
CA THR A 308 18.55 26.03 -11.37
C THR A 308 17.38 26.74 -10.71
N ARG A 309 16.49 25.99 -10.06
CA ARG A 309 15.34 26.54 -9.32
C ARG A 309 15.00 25.69 -8.12
N SER A 310 14.60 26.32 -7.03
CA SER A 310 14.03 25.66 -5.86
C SER A 310 12.65 26.24 -5.53
N VAL A 311 11.72 25.37 -5.13
CA VAL A 311 10.36 25.72 -4.74
C VAL A 311 9.98 24.96 -3.48
N TRP A 312 9.50 25.67 -2.47
CA TRP A 312 8.91 25.06 -1.28
C TRP A 312 7.44 24.75 -1.58
N THR A 313 7.05 23.50 -1.36
CA THR A 313 5.69 22.99 -1.58
C THR A 313 5.09 22.53 -0.25
N LYS A 314 3.78 22.25 -0.22
CA LYS A 314 3.15 21.70 0.99
C LYS A 314 3.72 20.33 1.39
N SER A 315 4.23 19.56 0.43
CA SER A 315 4.72 18.20 0.64
C SER A 315 6.24 18.13 0.89
N GLY A 316 6.98 19.23 0.67
CA GLY A 316 8.42 19.33 0.89
C GLY A 316 9.14 20.30 -0.07
N VAL A 317 10.42 20.06 -0.34
CA VAL A 317 11.25 20.94 -1.17
C VAL A 317 11.50 20.36 -2.54
N GLN A 318 11.08 21.07 -3.58
CA GLN A 318 11.35 20.72 -4.97
C GLN A 318 12.58 21.45 -5.47
N LEU A 319 13.52 20.71 -6.03
CA LEU A 319 14.76 21.16 -6.64
C LEU A 319 14.71 20.80 -8.13
N GLN A 320 14.81 21.80 -8.99
CA GLN A 320 14.81 21.65 -10.44
C GLN A 320 16.22 21.86 -10.98
N MET A 321 16.56 21.02 -11.96
CA MET A 321 17.82 21.04 -12.71
C MET A 321 17.49 21.18 -14.21
N ASP A 322 18.51 21.36 -15.06
CA ASP A 322 18.32 21.60 -16.51
C ASP A 322 17.49 20.55 -17.24
N GLY A 323 17.53 19.28 -16.81
CA GLY A 323 16.75 18.18 -17.40
C GLY A 323 15.91 17.36 -16.41
N GLY A 324 16.10 17.53 -15.10
CA GLY A 324 15.50 16.65 -14.08
C GLY A 324 14.99 17.39 -12.87
N ARG A 325 14.33 16.66 -11.97
CA ARG A 325 13.69 17.22 -10.78
C ARG A 325 13.83 16.29 -9.59
N LEU A 326 14.13 16.84 -8.43
CA LEU A 326 14.15 16.12 -7.15
C LEU A 326 13.19 16.80 -6.18
N THR A 327 12.20 16.08 -5.67
CA THR A 327 11.35 16.53 -4.57
C THR A 327 11.78 15.81 -3.29
N VAL A 328 12.32 16.53 -2.31
CA VAL A 328 12.62 16.01 -0.97
C VAL A 328 11.37 16.19 -0.11
N LEU A 329 10.72 15.09 0.25
CA LEU A 329 9.48 15.10 1.03
C LEU A 329 9.74 15.41 2.50
N ASP A 330 8.84 16.20 3.09
CA ASP A 330 8.82 16.46 4.51
C ASP A 330 8.51 15.20 5.30
N LYS A 331 8.91 15.18 6.58
CA LYS A 331 8.74 14.03 7.47
C LYS A 331 7.28 13.59 7.62
N ARG A 332 6.32 14.52 7.51
CA ARG A 332 4.88 14.21 7.63
C ARG A 332 4.22 13.81 6.32
N SER A 333 4.83 14.14 5.18
CA SER A 333 4.23 13.94 3.86
C SER A 333 4.50 12.55 3.31
N TRP A 334 3.55 11.98 2.57
CA TRP A 334 3.74 10.71 1.86
C TRP A 334 3.62 10.90 0.34
N PHE A 335 4.08 9.92 -0.44
CA PHE A 335 4.14 10.04 -1.91
C PHE A 335 2.76 10.35 -2.54
N ASP A 336 1.68 9.82 -1.96
CA ASP A 336 0.29 10.01 -2.40
C ASP A 336 -0.29 11.41 -2.12
N GLU A 337 0.38 12.26 -1.34
CA GLU A 337 -0.16 13.58 -0.93
C GLU A 337 0.10 14.70 -1.95
N HIS A 338 0.64 14.36 -3.13
CA HIS A 338 0.69 15.29 -4.25
C HIS A 338 -0.72 15.49 -4.83
N GLU A 339 -1.42 16.49 -4.27
CA GLU A 339 -2.69 17.06 -4.75
C GLU A 339 -2.87 16.89 -6.28
N SER A 340 -3.89 16.10 -6.64
CA SER A 340 -4.80 16.32 -7.77
C SER A 340 -4.19 16.99 -9.01
N ARG A 341 -3.61 16.19 -9.90
CA ARG A 341 -3.51 16.55 -11.32
C ARG A 341 -4.71 16.00 -12.10
N THR A 342 -5.87 16.59 -11.82
CA THR A 342 -6.84 17.07 -12.83
C THR A 342 -7.86 17.93 -12.13
#